data_AF-A0A1Q3WLC5-F1
#
_entry.id   AF-A0A1Q3WLC5-F1
#
_cell.length_a   1.000
_cell.length_b   1.000
_cell.length_c   1.000
_cell.angle_alpha   90.00
_cell.angle_beta   90.00
_cell.angle_gamma   90.00
#
_symmetry.space_group_name_H-M   'P 1'
#
loop_
_entity.id
_entity.type
_entity.pdbx_description
1 polymer ?
#
loop_
_entity_poly.entity_id
_entity_poly.type
_entity_poly.pdbx_seq_one_letter_code
_entity_poly.pdbx_strand_id
1 'polypeptide(L)'
;MRWPTLVLIATLLPSINLLGQSVKSDSLFIQQAKNRAVGVYERAIYRQEHVYEGNEYIPHDHRIKIHPFYPIDTLQRGTIAYNGTDYHDVPMLYDIVRDELSIQPPEGGYRIRIHTNKVSAFSIGPYQFVKILGDSALGAPTGFYQLLHNGSVKVFVRRIKTIHEDISSGAYKADYIPQDRFFILKDGVYHPVKTKGSVLSVFADKGKELKKFIRANQLKFKDLQREEAISRVTQQYEELTHKL
;
A
#
# COMPACT_ATOMS: atom_id res chain seq x y z
N MET A 1 -58.70 -80.41 10.98
CA MET A 1 -59.33 -80.93 12.21
C MET A 1 -58.26 -81.28 13.24
N ARG A 2 -57.78 -80.29 14.00
CA ARG A 2 -57.17 -80.40 15.34
C ARG A 2 -57.10 -78.96 15.89
N TRP A 3 -57.92 -78.64 16.89
CA TRP A 3 -57.75 -77.50 17.78
C TRP A 3 -57.15 -78.02 19.09
N PRO A 4 -56.41 -77.19 19.84
CA PRO A 4 -57.02 -76.73 21.08
C PRO A 4 -56.72 -75.27 21.47
N THR A 5 -57.76 -74.62 22.00
CA THR A 5 -57.84 -73.64 23.10
C THR A 5 -56.63 -72.72 23.39
N LEU A 6 -56.73 -71.40 23.17
CA LEU A 6 -57.39 -70.35 24.01
C LEU A 6 -56.54 -69.93 25.22
N VAL A 7 -55.85 -68.79 25.10
CA VAL A 7 -55.55 -67.89 26.23
C VAL A 7 -55.70 -66.46 25.74
N LEU A 8 -56.77 -65.82 26.20
CA LEU A 8 -57.09 -64.42 26.02
C LEU A 8 -56.36 -63.64 27.13
N ILE A 9 -55.31 -62.89 26.80
CA ILE A 9 -54.70 -61.93 27.71
C ILE A 9 -54.99 -60.54 27.15
N ALA A 10 -56.03 -59.91 27.70
CA ALA A 10 -56.31 -58.50 27.52
C ALA A 10 -55.44 -57.72 28.52
N THR A 11 -54.30 -57.21 28.06
CA THR A 11 -53.53 -56.19 28.80
C THR A 11 -53.86 -54.82 28.23
N LEU A 12 -54.73 -54.10 28.93
CA LEU A 12 -54.73 -52.63 28.96
C LEU A 12 -53.35 -52.17 29.46
N LEU A 13 -52.78 -51.12 28.87
CA LEU A 13 -51.90 -50.11 29.49
C LEU A 13 -51.50 -49.04 28.42
N PRO A 14 -51.05 -47.83 28.80
CA PRO A 14 -51.67 -46.55 28.46
C PRO A 14 -50.93 -45.77 27.37
N SER A 15 -51.59 -44.76 26.82
CA SER A 15 -51.01 -43.74 25.95
C SER A 15 -49.91 -42.94 26.67
N ILE A 16 -48.68 -43.04 26.18
CA ILE A 16 -47.60 -42.11 26.54
C ILE A 16 -47.35 -41.23 25.32
N ASN A 17 -47.68 -39.94 25.47
CA ASN A 17 -47.23 -38.90 24.56
C ASN A 17 -45.70 -38.84 24.59
N LEU A 18 -45.05 -39.32 23.54
CA LEU A 18 -43.62 -39.12 23.30
C LEU A 18 -43.38 -37.65 22.87
N LEU A 19 -43.43 -36.72 23.82
CA LEU A 19 -42.74 -35.44 23.71
C LEU A 19 -41.29 -35.67 24.12
N GLY A 20 -40.49 -36.13 23.16
CA GLY A 20 -39.10 -36.54 23.41
C GLY A 20 -38.21 -36.46 22.18
N GLN A 21 -38.46 -35.51 21.27
CA GLN A 21 -37.40 -35.06 20.35
C GLN A 21 -36.87 -33.73 20.87
N SER A 22 -35.81 -33.78 21.70
CA SER A 22 -34.94 -32.63 21.79
C SER A 22 -34.27 -32.49 20.42
N VAL A 23 -34.81 -31.59 19.60
CA VAL A 23 -34.10 -31.15 18.39
C VAL A 23 -32.75 -30.65 18.89
N LYS A 24 -31.66 -31.36 18.56
CA LYS A 24 -30.28 -30.99 18.92
C LYS A 24 -29.94 -29.62 18.31
N SER A 25 -30.36 -28.56 18.98
CA SER A 25 -29.93 -27.18 18.74
C SER A 25 -28.41 -27.07 18.69
N ASP A 26 -27.72 -27.93 19.43
CA ASP A 26 -26.26 -28.01 19.49
C ASP A 26 -25.64 -28.38 18.15
N SER A 27 -26.22 -29.30 17.36
CA SER A 27 -25.61 -29.76 16.10
C SER A 27 -25.68 -28.70 14.99
N LEU A 28 -26.80 -27.98 14.88
CA LEU A 28 -26.95 -26.89 13.91
C LEU A 28 -26.10 -25.67 14.30
N PHE A 29 -26.05 -25.33 15.59
CA PHE A 29 -25.20 -24.26 16.10
C PHE A 29 -23.72 -24.57 15.90
N ILE A 30 -23.27 -25.80 16.21
CA ILE A 30 -21.89 -26.24 15.99
C ILE A 30 -21.55 -26.21 14.49
N GLN A 31 -22.45 -26.66 13.61
CA GLN A 31 -22.22 -26.62 12.17
C GLN A 31 -22.12 -25.18 11.64
N GLN A 32 -22.98 -24.26 12.12
CA GLN A 32 -22.91 -22.85 11.76
C GLN A 32 -21.64 -22.18 12.29
N ALA A 33 -21.22 -22.47 13.52
CA ALA A 33 -19.99 -21.97 14.10
C ALA A 33 -18.77 -22.48 13.32
N LYS A 34 -18.75 -23.77 12.97
CA LYS A 34 -17.71 -24.38 12.12
C LYS A 34 -17.67 -23.74 10.74
N ASN A 35 -18.81 -23.57 10.07
CA ASN A 35 -18.87 -22.95 8.74
C ASN A 35 -18.44 -21.48 8.78
N ARG A 36 -18.79 -20.74 9.85
CA ARG A 36 -18.30 -19.38 10.06
C ARG A 36 -16.80 -19.35 10.31
N ALA A 37 -16.26 -20.26 11.11
CA ALA A 37 -14.83 -20.36 11.37
C ALA A 37 -14.04 -20.70 10.10
N VAL A 38 -14.51 -21.68 9.31
CA VAL A 38 -13.94 -22.03 7.99
C VAL A 38 -14.02 -20.83 7.06
N GLY A 39 -15.19 -20.18 6.94
CA GLY A 39 -15.33 -19.02 6.07
C GLY A 39 -14.53 -17.79 6.53
N VAL A 40 -14.22 -17.65 7.83
CA VAL A 40 -13.29 -16.63 8.33
C VAL A 40 -11.85 -17.02 8.00
N TYR A 41 -11.49 -18.28 8.20
CA TYR A 41 -10.16 -18.83 7.92
C TYR A 41 -9.81 -18.76 6.43
N GLU A 42 -10.67 -19.26 5.55
CA GLU A 42 -10.51 -19.17 4.09
C GLU A 42 -10.41 -17.71 3.66
N ARG A 43 -11.29 -16.82 4.17
CA ARG A 43 -11.20 -15.39 3.84
C ARG A 43 -9.98 -14.68 4.40
N ALA A 44 -9.30 -15.21 5.41
CA ALA A 44 -8.09 -14.60 5.99
C ALA A 44 -6.82 -15.12 5.29
N ILE A 45 -6.70 -16.44 5.14
CA ILE A 45 -5.57 -17.10 4.49
C ILE A 45 -5.55 -16.79 2.98
N TYR A 46 -6.69 -16.99 2.29
CA TYR A 46 -6.79 -16.76 0.85
C TYR A 46 -6.63 -15.27 0.51
N ARG A 47 -7.05 -14.35 1.39
CA ARG A 47 -6.79 -12.91 1.22
C ARG A 47 -5.37 -12.49 1.53
N GLN A 48 -4.51 -13.33 2.07
CA GLN A 48 -3.09 -12.99 2.24
C GLN A 48 -2.25 -13.63 1.15
N GLU A 49 -2.57 -14.82 0.65
CA GLU A 49 -1.76 -15.53 -0.35
C GLU A 49 -1.59 -14.78 -1.69
N HIS A 50 -2.62 -14.10 -2.19
CA HIS A 50 -2.60 -13.50 -3.53
C HIS A 50 -1.56 -12.38 -3.69
N VAL A 51 -1.22 -11.65 -2.62
CA VAL A 51 -0.17 -10.62 -2.72
C VAL A 51 1.22 -11.25 -2.83
N TYR A 52 1.38 -12.49 -2.38
CA TYR A 52 2.61 -13.27 -2.48
C TYR A 52 2.74 -14.04 -3.81
N GLU A 53 1.82 -13.84 -4.75
CA GLU A 53 1.98 -14.29 -6.14
C GLU A 53 2.95 -13.35 -6.88
N GLY A 54 4.23 -13.67 -6.83
CA GLY A 54 5.27 -12.91 -7.51
C GLY A 54 6.50 -13.75 -7.82
N ASN A 55 7.55 -13.10 -8.32
CA ASN A 55 8.84 -13.77 -8.54
C ASN A 55 9.74 -13.53 -7.34
N GLU A 56 10.76 -14.36 -7.15
CA GLU A 56 11.82 -14.04 -6.18
C GLU A 56 12.43 -12.66 -6.48
N TYR A 57 12.62 -11.85 -5.44
CA TYR A 57 13.34 -10.59 -5.54
C TYR A 57 14.83 -10.87 -5.60
N ILE A 58 15.44 -10.54 -6.74
CA ILE A 58 16.87 -10.68 -6.95
C ILE A 58 17.60 -9.42 -6.44
N PRO A 59 18.53 -9.54 -5.47
CA PRO A 59 19.31 -8.40 -4.98
C PRO A 59 20.07 -7.68 -6.09
N HIS A 60 20.41 -6.41 -5.85
CA HIS A 60 21.33 -5.68 -6.71
C HIS A 60 22.77 -6.18 -6.53
N ASP A 61 23.66 -5.74 -7.42
CA ASP A 61 25.08 -6.07 -7.37
C ASP A 61 25.68 -5.70 -6.00
N HIS A 62 26.23 -6.71 -5.30
CA HIS A 62 26.81 -6.56 -3.98
C HIS A 62 28.05 -5.65 -3.93
N ARG A 63 28.62 -5.28 -5.09
CA ARG A 63 29.72 -4.31 -5.19
C ARG A 63 29.26 -2.86 -4.98
N ILE A 64 27.95 -2.60 -5.05
CA ILE A 64 27.37 -1.29 -4.77
C ILE A 64 27.29 -1.10 -3.26
N LYS A 65 27.94 -0.07 -2.71
CA LYS A 65 28.13 0.07 -1.27
C LYS A 65 26.91 0.55 -0.49
N ILE A 66 25.87 1.02 -1.19
CA ILE A 66 24.64 1.57 -0.62
C ILE A 66 23.45 0.73 -1.09
N HIS A 67 22.34 0.79 -0.37
CA HIS A 67 21.12 0.07 -0.71
C HIS A 67 20.21 0.82 -1.71
N PRO A 68 19.40 0.09 -2.50
CA PRO A 68 18.46 0.67 -3.47
C PRO A 68 17.15 1.16 -2.83
N PHE A 69 16.91 0.82 -1.56
CA PHE A 69 15.59 0.98 -0.94
C PHE A 69 15.28 2.39 -0.44
N TYR A 70 13.99 2.69 -0.28
CA TYR A 70 13.47 3.83 0.46
C TYR A 70 12.53 3.37 1.59
N PRO A 71 12.54 4.05 2.74
CA PRO A 71 13.53 5.04 3.18
C PRO A 71 14.85 4.38 3.65
N ILE A 72 14.78 3.12 4.11
CA ILE A 72 15.88 2.39 4.76
C ILE A 72 15.99 0.96 4.21
N ASP A 73 17.14 0.33 4.40
CA ASP A 73 17.38 -1.09 4.08
C ASP A 73 16.93 -2.02 5.19
N THR A 74 15.69 -1.88 5.63
CA THR A 74 15.09 -2.77 6.62
C THR A 74 13.61 -2.91 6.33
N LEU A 75 13.11 -4.15 6.43
CA LEU A 75 11.70 -4.44 6.23
C LEU A 75 10.85 -3.59 7.15
N GLN A 76 9.86 -2.94 6.54
CA GLN A 76 8.87 -2.16 7.25
C GLN A 76 7.49 -2.70 6.92
N ARG A 77 6.64 -2.74 7.93
CA ARG A 77 5.24 -3.14 7.79
C ARG A 77 4.45 -1.98 7.17
N GLY A 78 3.46 -2.34 6.35
CA GLY A 78 2.67 -1.38 5.61
C GLY A 78 1.41 -1.99 5.01
N THR A 79 0.72 -1.21 4.18
CA THR A 79 -0.48 -1.65 3.46
C THR A 79 -0.19 -1.66 1.96
N ILE A 80 -0.76 -2.60 1.21
CA ILE A 80 -0.65 -2.66 -0.26
C ILE A 80 -2.06 -2.77 -0.84
N ALA A 81 -2.44 -1.85 -1.72
CA ALA A 81 -3.62 -1.97 -2.55
C ALA A 81 -3.22 -2.75 -3.83
N TYR A 82 -3.59 -4.02 -3.90
CA TYR A 82 -3.19 -4.96 -4.94
C TYR A 82 -4.42 -5.61 -5.59
N ASN A 83 -4.60 -5.43 -6.91
CA ASN A 83 -5.75 -5.92 -7.67
C ASN A 83 -7.11 -5.53 -7.03
N GLY A 84 -7.22 -4.31 -6.49
CA GLY A 84 -8.44 -3.82 -5.86
C GLY A 84 -8.71 -4.38 -4.46
N THR A 85 -7.78 -5.13 -3.87
CA THR A 85 -7.84 -5.61 -2.48
C THR A 85 -6.74 -4.95 -1.66
N ASP A 86 -7.07 -4.51 -0.44
CA ASP A 86 -6.10 -3.96 0.50
C ASP A 86 -5.54 -5.07 1.40
N TYR A 87 -4.22 -5.18 1.43
CA TYR A 87 -3.45 -6.10 2.25
C TYR A 87 -2.76 -5.30 3.33
N HIS A 88 -3.05 -5.59 4.59
CA HIS A 88 -2.48 -4.88 5.71
C HIS A 88 -1.36 -5.67 6.36
N ASP A 89 -0.51 -4.94 7.08
CA ASP A 89 0.54 -5.51 7.91
C ASP A 89 1.52 -6.39 7.11
N VAL A 90 1.84 -5.98 5.88
CA VAL A 90 2.73 -6.70 4.97
C VAL A 90 4.17 -6.21 5.19
N PRO A 91 5.13 -7.08 5.56
CA PRO A 91 6.54 -6.70 5.63
C PRO A 91 7.10 -6.46 4.22
N MET A 92 7.63 -5.27 3.96
CA MET A 92 8.08 -4.88 2.63
C MET A 92 9.30 -3.97 2.61
N LEU A 93 9.94 -3.92 1.44
CA LEU A 93 10.98 -2.98 1.04
C LEU A 93 10.62 -2.41 -0.32
N TYR A 94 10.71 -1.09 -0.47
CA TYR A 94 10.47 -0.40 -1.73
C TYR A 94 11.81 -0.07 -2.41
N ASP A 95 12.09 -0.75 -3.53
CA ASP A 95 13.26 -0.52 -4.36
C ASP A 95 13.00 0.67 -5.30
N ILE A 96 13.58 1.83 -4.98
CA ILE A 96 13.42 3.07 -5.75
C ILE A 96 14.39 3.19 -6.94
N VAL A 97 15.26 2.19 -7.14
CA VAL A 97 16.10 2.08 -8.34
C VAL A 97 15.28 1.41 -9.45
N ARG A 98 14.54 0.35 -9.11
CA ARG A 98 13.71 -0.41 -10.05
C ARG A 98 12.23 -0.01 -10.06
N ASP A 99 11.80 0.79 -9.09
CA ASP A 99 10.39 1.16 -8.88
C ASP A 99 9.51 -0.07 -8.60
N GLU A 100 10.00 -0.94 -7.71
CA GLU A 100 9.41 -2.26 -7.41
C GLU A 100 9.22 -2.47 -5.90
N LEU A 101 8.18 -3.22 -5.52
CA LEU A 101 7.98 -3.68 -4.15
C LEU A 101 8.48 -5.12 -3.99
N SER A 102 9.28 -5.33 -2.94
CA SER A 102 9.62 -6.66 -2.45
C SER A 102 8.95 -6.88 -1.10
N ILE A 103 8.25 -8.00 -0.95
CA ILE A 103 7.55 -8.36 0.30
C ILE A 103 8.11 -9.65 0.86
N GLN A 104 7.99 -9.85 2.17
CA GLN A 104 8.35 -11.11 2.81
C GLN A 104 7.09 -11.82 3.33
N PRO A 105 6.93 -13.12 3.05
CA PRO A 105 5.85 -13.91 3.64
C PRO A 105 5.91 -13.92 5.17
N PRO A 106 4.76 -14.05 5.87
CA PRO A 106 4.71 -14.04 7.34
C PRO A 106 5.55 -15.15 7.98
N GLU A 107 5.66 -16.30 7.33
CA GLU A 107 6.48 -17.45 7.73
C GLU A 107 7.99 -17.25 7.49
N GLY A 108 8.38 -16.14 6.86
CA GLY A 108 9.76 -15.84 6.49
C GLY A 108 10.14 -16.36 5.10
N GLY A 109 11.42 -16.64 4.90
CA GLY A 109 11.95 -17.12 3.61
C GLY A 109 12.39 -15.99 2.67
N TYR A 110 12.45 -16.30 1.38
CA TYR A 110 12.90 -15.37 0.34
C TYR A 110 11.92 -14.22 0.14
N ARG A 111 12.44 -13.07 -0.32
CA ARG A 111 11.59 -11.93 -0.66
C ARG A 111 10.94 -12.15 -2.02
N ILE A 112 9.69 -11.74 -2.14
CA ILE A 112 8.90 -11.84 -3.36
C ILE A 112 8.77 -10.45 -3.96
N ARG A 113 9.23 -10.28 -5.20
CA ARG A 113 8.91 -9.14 -6.05
C ARG A 113 7.50 -9.30 -6.58
N ILE A 114 6.58 -8.48 -6.08
CA ILE A 114 5.19 -8.48 -6.54
C ILE A 114 5.06 -7.78 -7.88
N HIS A 115 3.99 -8.10 -8.60
CA HIS A 115 3.72 -7.53 -9.91
C HIS A 115 3.32 -6.05 -9.81
N THR A 116 4.23 -5.14 -10.15
CA THR A 116 4.02 -3.67 -10.10
C THR A 116 2.76 -3.21 -10.86
N ASN A 117 2.34 -3.89 -11.93
CA ASN A 117 1.11 -3.57 -12.66
C ASN A 117 -0.17 -3.78 -11.84
N LYS A 118 -0.15 -4.67 -10.85
CA LYS A 118 -1.28 -4.99 -9.97
C LYS A 118 -1.36 -4.09 -8.72
N VAL A 119 -0.30 -3.33 -8.41
CA VAL A 119 -0.25 -2.40 -7.28
C VAL A 119 -0.79 -1.03 -7.71
N SER A 120 -1.82 -0.52 -7.03
CA SER A 120 -2.34 0.85 -7.27
C SER A 120 -1.83 1.86 -6.24
N ALA A 121 -1.58 1.41 -5.00
CA ALA A 121 -1.04 2.22 -3.92
C ALA A 121 -0.40 1.33 -2.86
N PHE A 122 0.46 1.89 -2.03
CA PHE A 122 0.97 1.22 -0.83
C PHE A 122 1.41 2.24 0.22
N SER A 123 1.62 1.77 1.43
CA SER A 123 2.31 2.52 2.47
C SER A 123 3.49 1.72 3.01
N ILE A 124 4.55 2.42 3.40
CA ILE A 124 5.70 1.85 4.12
C ILE A 124 5.99 2.75 5.31
N GLY A 125 5.73 2.26 6.52
CA GLY A 125 5.73 3.12 7.70
C GLY A 125 4.78 4.32 7.54
N PRO A 126 5.24 5.58 7.75
CA PRO A 126 4.40 6.78 7.61
C PRO A 126 4.23 7.24 6.15
N TYR A 127 4.94 6.64 5.20
CA TYR A 127 5.01 7.12 3.83
C TYR A 127 3.93 6.47 2.97
N GLN A 128 3.10 7.28 2.33
CA GLN A 128 2.06 6.84 1.41
C GLN A 128 2.50 7.01 -0.02
N PHE A 129 2.36 5.97 -0.83
CA PHE A 129 2.70 5.94 -2.24
C PHE A 129 1.48 5.60 -3.08
N VAL A 130 1.30 6.32 -4.18
CA VAL A 130 0.28 6.04 -5.18
C VAL A 130 0.92 5.81 -6.53
N LYS A 131 0.35 4.90 -7.31
CA LYS A 131 0.77 4.69 -8.69
C LYS A 131 0.12 5.73 -9.58
N ILE A 132 0.95 6.48 -10.30
CA ILE A 132 0.49 7.36 -11.37
C ILE A 132 0.70 6.61 -12.68
N LEU A 133 -0.35 6.52 -13.48
CA LEU A 133 -0.25 6.07 -14.87
C LEU A 133 0.06 7.32 -15.69
N GLY A 134 1.26 7.35 -16.26
CA GLY A 134 1.72 8.48 -17.01
C GLY A 134 1.00 8.57 -18.34
N ASP A 135 0.48 9.77 -18.60
CA ASP A 135 0.01 10.21 -19.90
C ASP A 135 0.87 11.42 -20.29
N SER A 136 1.41 11.41 -21.51
CA SER A 136 2.19 12.54 -22.05
C SER A 136 1.42 13.86 -21.98
N ALA A 137 0.08 13.82 -22.02
CA ALA A 137 -0.77 15.00 -21.86
C ALA A 137 -0.85 15.51 -20.41
N LEU A 138 -0.69 14.63 -19.40
CA LEU A 138 -0.89 14.96 -17.99
C LEU A 138 0.40 15.37 -17.26
N GLY A 139 1.57 15.13 -17.84
CA GLY A 139 2.84 15.73 -17.38
C GLY A 139 3.62 14.97 -16.30
N ALA A 140 3.21 13.76 -15.93
CA ALA A 140 3.94 12.88 -15.02
C ALA A 140 4.21 11.50 -15.66
N PRO A 141 5.45 10.97 -15.60
CA PRO A 141 5.73 9.62 -16.10
C PRO A 141 5.10 8.53 -15.21
N THR A 142 4.83 7.35 -15.77
CA THR A 142 4.35 6.20 -15.00
C THR A 142 5.34 5.82 -13.89
N GLY A 143 4.82 5.51 -12.70
CA GLY A 143 5.61 5.02 -11.56
C GLY A 143 4.89 5.21 -10.23
N PHE A 144 5.59 4.90 -9.13
CA PHE A 144 5.09 5.20 -7.79
C PHE A 144 5.57 6.56 -7.30
N TYR A 145 4.65 7.27 -6.64
CA TYR A 145 4.84 8.63 -6.17
C TYR A 145 4.43 8.69 -4.70
N GLN A 146 5.33 9.19 -3.86
CA GLN A 146 4.98 9.50 -2.48
C GLN A 146 4.07 10.73 -2.47
N LEU A 147 2.96 10.64 -1.74
CA LEU A 147 2.04 11.73 -1.48
C LEU A 147 2.55 12.56 -0.29
N LEU A 148 2.91 13.82 -0.54
CA LEU A 148 3.44 14.73 0.48
C LEU A 148 2.38 15.67 1.05
N HIS A 149 1.40 16.03 0.21
CA HIS A 149 0.29 16.90 0.57
C HIS A 149 -0.94 16.52 -0.26
N ASN A 150 -2.10 16.46 0.39
CA ASN A 150 -3.35 15.96 -0.20
C ASN A 150 -4.52 16.92 0.04
N GLY A 151 -4.51 18.05 -0.65
CA GLY A 151 -5.60 19.02 -0.66
C GLY A 151 -6.33 19.09 -2.01
N SER A 152 -6.96 20.23 -2.27
CA SER A 152 -7.44 20.64 -3.60
C SER A 152 -6.29 20.71 -4.63
N VAL A 153 -5.10 21.04 -4.15
CA VAL A 153 -3.82 20.90 -4.84
C VAL A 153 -3.03 19.80 -4.14
N LYS A 154 -2.39 18.91 -4.90
CA LYS A 154 -1.60 17.80 -4.33
C LYS A 154 -0.13 17.96 -4.62
N VAL A 155 0.71 17.51 -3.69
CA VAL A 155 2.16 17.45 -3.88
C VAL A 155 2.60 16.00 -3.87
N PHE A 156 3.34 15.63 -4.91
CA PHE A 156 3.93 14.32 -5.06
C PHE A 156 5.44 14.41 -5.17
N VAL A 157 6.13 13.39 -4.70
CA VAL A 157 7.56 13.18 -4.98
C VAL A 157 7.79 11.77 -5.50
N ARG A 158 8.46 11.68 -6.65
CA ARG A 158 9.02 10.41 -7.12
C ARG A 158 10.40 10.25 -6.53
N ARG A 159 10.56 9.26 -5.65
CA ARG A 159 11.85 8.90 -5.05
C ARG A 159 12.65 8.10 -6.08
N ILE A 160 13.88 8.52 -6.35
CA ILE A 160 14.72 7.89 -7.38
C ILE A 160 16.14 7.76 -6.84
N LYS A 161 16.76 6.60 -7.07
CA LYS A 161 18.21 6.40 -6.93
C LYS A 161 18.79 6.01 -8.28
N THR A 162 19.78 6.75 -8.77
CA THR A 162 20.52 6.41 -10.00
C THR A 162 21.87 5.82 -9.64
N ILE A 163 22.29 4.78 -10.36
CA ILE A 163 23.63 4.20 -10.23
C ILE A 163 24.65 5.20 -10.78
N HIS A 164 25.72 5.43 -10.02
CA HIS A 164 26.90 6.13 -10.46
C HIS A 164 28.10 5.20 -10.33
N GLU A 165 28.72 4.88 -11.46
CA GLU A 165 29.86 3.96 -11.53
C GLU A 165 31.16 4.77 -11.62
N ASP A 166 32.16 4.35 -10.85
CA ASP A 166 33.52 4.87 -10.87
C ASP A 166 34.52 3.72 -11.04
N ILE A 167 35.25 3.78 -12.15
CA ILE A 167 36.27 2.80 -12.54
C ILE A 167 37.68 3.44 -12.55
N SER A 168 37.79 4.72 -12.16
CA SER A 168 39.03 5.51 -12.23
C SER A 168 40.18 4.93 -11.39
N SER A 169 39.85 4.22 -10.30
CA SER A 169 40.82 3.61 -9.39
C SER A 169 41.31 2.22 -9.80
N GLY A 170 40.90 1.71 -10.97
CA GLY A 170 41.20 0.33 -11.41
C GLY A 170 40.37 -0.75 -10.70
N ALA A 171 39.60 -0.38 -9.68
CA ALA A 171 38.57 -1.20 -9.05
C ALA A 171 37.19 -0.63 -9.37
N TYR A 172 36.26 -1.48 -9.79
CA TYR A 172 34.87 -1.10 -10.02
C TYR A 172 34.22 -0.72 -8.68
N LYS A 173 33.78 0.54 -8.57
CA LYS A 173 32.98 1.05 -7.47
C LYS A 173 31.70 1.63 -8.04
N ALA A 174 30.60 1.47 -7.33
CA ALA A 174 29.34 2.09 -7.70
C ALA A 174 28.57 2.52 -6.46
N ASP A 175 27.87 3.65 -6.59
CA ASP A 175 27.05 4.25 -5.55
C ASP A 175 25.66 4.61 -6.10
N TYR A 176 24.69 4.78 -5.20
CA TYR A 176 23.36 5.29 -5.54
C TYR A 176 23.23 6.77 -5.19
N ILE A 177 22.92 7.60 -6.19
CA ILE A 177 22.69 9.03 -6.01
C ILE A 177 21.18 9.29 -5.96
N PRO A 178 20.64 9.85 -4.86
CA PRO A 178 19.24 10.26 -4.78
C PRO A 178 18.92 11.40 -5.76
N GLN A 179 17.83 11.28 -6.51
CA GLN A 179 17.38 12.24 -7.53
C GLN A 179 15.87 12.48 -7.48
N ASP A 180 15.36 12.87 -6.31
CA ASP A 180 13.94 13.13 -6.12
C ASP A 180 13.37 14.15 -7.11
N ARG A 181 12.21 13.80 -7.69
CA ARG A 181 11.46 14.66 -8.62
C ARG A 181 10.12 15.02 -8.01
N PHE A 182 9.86 16.31 -7.86
CA PHE A 182 8.63 16.82 -7.26
C PHE A 182 7.63 17.25 -8.32
N PHE A 183 6.36 17.02 -8.04
CA PHE A 183 5.24 17.37 -8.91
C PHE A 183 4.13 18.01 -8.08
N ILE A 184 3.50 19.05 -8.63
CA ILE A 184 2.29 19.65 -8.10
C ILE A 184 1.15 19.30 -9.05
N LEU A 185 0.10 18.66 -8.54
CA LEU A 185 -1.15 18.46 -9.29
C LEU A 185 -2.09 19.62 -9.01
N LYS A 186 -2.38 20.42 -10.03
CA LYS A 186 -3.31 21.55 -9.98
C LYS A 186 -4.18 21.52 -11.24
N ASP A 187 -5.49 21.72 -11.09
CA ASP A 187 -6.46 21.74 -12.20
C ASP A 187 -6.38 20.50 -13.10
N GLY A 188 -6.08 19.33 -12.51
CA GLY A 188 -5.96 18.05 -13.22
C GLY A 188 -4.64 17.83 -13.96
N VAL A 189 -3.69 18.76 -13.90
CA VAL A 189 -2.39 18.69 -14.61
C VAL A 189 -1.23 18.55 -13.62
N TYR A 190 -0.29 17.65 -13.91
CA TYR A 190 0.94 17.51 -13.12
C TYR A 190 2.00 18.49 -13.63
N HIS A 191 2.48 19.35 -12.73
CA HIS A 191 3.54 20.31 -12.97
C HIS A 191 4.84 19.84 -12.31
N PRO A 192 5.89 19.49 -13.08
CA PRO A 192 7.19 19.20 -12.49
C PRO A 192 7.80 20.47 -11.88
N VAL A 193 8.22 20.39 -10.62
CA VAL A 193 8.79 21.52 -9.89
C VAL A 193 10.12 21.14 -9.24
N LYS A 194 11.07 22.07 -9.28
CA LYS A 194 12.41 21.89 -8.69
C LYS A 194 12.90 23.13 -7.95
N THR A 195 12.48 24.31 -8.41
CA THR A 195 12.95 25.60 -7.91
C THR A 195 11.79 26.41 -7.36
N LYS A 196 12.12 27.41 -6.54
CA LYS A 196 11.18 28.47 -6.14
C LYS A 196 10.42 29.05 -7.32
N GLY A 197 11.12 29.29 -8.44
CA GLY A 197 10.53 29.82 -9.67
C GLY A 197 9.44 28.90 -10.21
N SER A 198 9.76 27.61 -10.40
CA SER A 198 8.79 26.63 -10.92
C SER A 198 7.55 26.50 -10.04
N VAL A 199 7.68 26.54 -8.71
CA VAL A 199 6.53 26.47 -7.80
C VAL A 199 5.67 27.72 -7.91
N LEU A 200 6.28 28.91 -7.93
CA LEU A 200 5.54 30.17 -8.07
C LEU A 200 4.89 30.33 -9.45
N SER A 201 5.41 29.67 -10.49
CA SER A 201 4.77 29.62 -11.81
C SER A 201 3.46 28.82 -11.79
N VAL A 202 3.39 27.73 -11.00
CA VAL A 202 2.14 26.96 -10.82
C VAL A 202 1.07 27.77 -10.08
N PHE A 203 1.49 28.61 -9.13
CA PHE A 203 0.62 29.46 -8.30
C PHE A 203 0.72 30.94 -8.68
N ALA A 204 0.75 31.23 -9.98
CA ALA A 204 1.01 32.58 -10.48
C ALA A 204 -0.01 33.62 -9.98
N ASP A 205 -1.26 33.21 -9.78
CA ASP A 205 -2.39 33.99 -9.27
C ASP A 205 -2.19 34.51 -7.83
N LYS A 206 -1.38 33.83 -7.00
CA LYS A 206 -1.00 34.26 -5.64
C LYS A 206 0.51 34.46 -5.47
N GLY A 207 1.22 34.68 -6.58
CA GLY A 207 2.68 34.69 -6.59
C GLY A 207 3.32 35.77 -5.72
N LYS A 208 2.67 36.91 -5.48
CA LYS A 208 3.23 38.01 -4.65
C LYS A 208 3.18 37.64 -3.17
N GLU A 209 2.05 37.13 -2.71
CA GLU A 209 1.76 36.68 -1.35
C GLU A 209 2.67 35.51 -0.99
N LEU A 210 2.77 34.52 -1.88
CA LEU A 210 3.65 33.36 -1.68
C LEU A 210 5.13 33.75 -1.66
N LYS A 211 5.57 34.73 -2.49
CA LYS A 211 6.93 35.28 -2.40
C LYS A 211 7.21 35.92 -1.04
N LYS A 212 6.22 36.61 -0.44
CA LYS A 212 6.35 37.20 0.90
C LYS A 212 6.44 36.09 1.96
N PHE A 213 5.56 35.09 1.88
CA PHE A 213 5.55 33.94 2.79
C PHE A 213 6.88 33.16 2.76
N ILE A 214 7.40 32.84 1.57
CA ILE A 214 8.69 32.16 1.38
C ILE A 214 9.83 32.92 2.05
N ARG A 215 9.86 34.25 1.90
CA ARG A 215 10.90 35.10 2.52
C ARG A 215 10.76 35.15 4.04
N ALA A 216 9.55 35.38 4.54
CA ALA A 216 9.27 35.48 5.98
C ALA A 216 9.61 34.17 6.72
N ASN A 217 9.37 33.02 6.09
CA ASN A 217 9.65 31.69 6.66
C ASN A 217 11.02 31.12 6.26
N GLN A 218 11.84 31.89 5.53
CA GLN A 218 13.18 31.48 5.09
C GLN A 218 13.23 30.13 4.35
N LEU A 219 12.20 29.81 3.57
CA LEU A 219 12.07 28.51 2.90
C LEU A 219 13.13 28.35 1.80
N LYS A 220 13.80 27.18 1.79
CA LYS A 220 14.91 26.86 0.89
C LYS A 220 14.52 25.74 -0.06
N PHE A 221 14.60 26.01 -1.37
CA PHE A 221 14.25 25.06 -2.44
C PHE A 221 15.44 24.21 -2.91
N LYS A 222 16.27 23.78 -1.96
CA LYS A 222 17.48 23.00 -2.23
C LYS A 222 17.65 21.89 -1.20
N ASP A 223 18.41 20.88 -1.60
CA ASP A 223 18.83 19.77 -0.75
C ASP A 223 17.64 19.13 -0.01
N LEU A 224 17.83 18.78 1.27
CA LEU A 224 16.82 18.15 2.13
C LEU A 224 15.64 19.07 2.48
N GLN A 225 15.77 20.39 2.29
CA GLN A 225 14.73 21.36 2.66
C GLN A 225 13.70 21.60 1.55
N ARG A 226 13.98 21.11 0.32
CA ARG A 226 13.13 21.34 -0.85
C ARG A 226 11.72 20.78 -0.65
N GLU A 227 11.62 19.58 -0.10
CA GLU A 227 10.34 18.92 0.17
C GLU A 227 9.45 19.75 1.09
N GLU A 228 9.98 20.13 2.26
CA GLU A 228 9.28 20.98 3.21
C GLU A 228 8.85 22.31 2.57
N ALA A 229 9.76 22.95 1.81
CA ALA A 229 9.47 24.21 1.16
C ALA A 229 8.32 24.10 0.14
N ILE A 230 8.27 23.04 -0.67
CA ILE A 230 7.21 22.81 -1.65
C ILE A 230 5.87 22.54 -0.95
N SER A 231 5.86 21.66 0.05
CA SER A 231 4.64 21.32 0.80
C SER A 231 4.07 22.54 1.53
N ARG A 232 4.91 23.31 2.23
CA ARG A 232 4.47 24.50 2.98
C ARG A 232 3.96 25.62 2.07
N VAL A 233 4.58 25.83 0.91
CA VAL A 233 4.10 26.83 -0.06
C VAL A 233 2.77 26.40 -0.69
N THR A 234 2.60 25.10 -0.95
CA THR A 234 1.34 24.57 -1.48
C THR A 234 0.21 24.71 -0.45
N GLN A 235 0.46 24.34 0.81
CA GLN A 235 -0.50 24.56 1.88
C GLN A 235 -0.88 26.04 2.02
N GLN A 236 0.09 26.94 2.00
CA GLN A 236 -0.18 28.38 2.09
C GLN A 236 -1.01 28.89 0.89
N TYR A 237 -0.78 28.35 -0.30
CA TYR A 237 -1.59 28.68 -1.48
C TYR A 237 -3.05 28.33 -1.25
N GLU A 238 -3.32 27.12 -0.77
CA GLU A 238 -4.69 26.68 -0.48
C GLU A 238 -5.36 27.52 0.59
N GLU A 239 -4.66 27.89 1.66
CA GLU A 239 -5.20 28.79 2.68
C GLU A 239 -5.58 30.18 2.13
N LEU A 240 -4.90 30.65 1.09
CA LEU A 240 -5.19 31.92 0.43
C LEU A 240 -6.36 31.82 -0.57
N THR A 241 -6.62 30.64 -1.12
CA THR A 241 -7.70 30.40 -2.08
C THR A 241 -8.99 29.91 -1.42
N HIS A 242 -8.92 29.20 -0.30
CA HIS A 242 -10.10 28.78 0.49
C HIS A 242 -10.82 29.93 1.21
N LYS A 243 -10.20 31.11 1.33
CA LYS A 243 -10.79 32.30 1.95
C LYS A 243 -11.59 33.18 0.97
N LEU A 244 -11.85 32.70 -0.24
CA LEU A 244 -12.66 33.35 -1.29
C LEU A 244 -13.89 32.50 -1.59
#